data_AF-A0A060CI63-F1
#
_entry.id   AF-A0A060CI63-F1
#
_cell.length_a   1.000
_cell.length_b   1.000
_cell.length_c   1.000
_cell.angle_alpha   90.00
_cell.angle_beta   90.00
_cell.angle_gamma   90.00
#
_symmetry.space_group_name_H-M   'P 1'
#
loop_
_entity.id
_entity.type
_entity.pdbx_description
1 polymer ?
#
loop_
_entity_poly.entity_id
_entity_poly.type
_entity_poly.pdbx_seq_one_letter_code
_entity_poly.pdbx_strand_id
1 'polypeptide(L)'
;NLCTYPNDANGKPQYPQGHPELSFQHSLERYIKIARDKGAIPVLFTPTTRVKNAAGKTAFQHGPQDVVVSSHHTRSNPGYLFSGDYIATIKQTAERNQVPLIDLEQATIDFANAHPNDWMDYWLAVDANDPRYPWYKTQKSGIRTHPDTTHFQQKGGGRGGIVAGVSSDTTIARV
;
A
#
# COMPACT_ATOMS: atom_id res chain seq x y z
N ASN A 1 -15.40 0.04 12.10
CA ASN A 1 -14.09 -0.35 11.53
C ASN A 1 -13.25 -0.98 12.60
N LEU A 2 -13.13 -2.31 12.60
CA LEU A 2 -12.19 -3.01 13.47
C LEU A 2 -10.80 -2.83 12.83
N CYS A 3 -10.10 -1.78 13.23
CA CYS A 3 -8.71 -1.58 12.81
C CYS A 3 -7.87 -2.70 13.42
N THR A 4 -7.13 -3.44 12.59
CA THR A 4 -6.06 -4.32 13.09
C THR A 4 -4.81 -3.50 13.36
N TYR A 5 -4.00 -3.90 14.33
CA TYR A 5 -2.80 -3.16 14.76
C TYR A 5 -1.52 -3.78 14.19
N PRO A 6 -0.54 -2.97 13.77
CA PRO A 6 0.74 -3.47 13.27
C PRO A 6 1.54 -4.12 14.40
N ASN A 7 2.65 -4.75 14.05
CA ASN A 7 3.65 -5.17 15.01
C ASN A 7 4.39 -3.97 15.62
N ASP A 8 4.98 -4.18 16.79
CA ASP A 8 5.93 -3.23 17.37
C ASP A 8 7.26 -3.20 16.60
N ALA A 9 8.17 -2.30 16.99
CA ALA A 9 9.48 -2.14 16.35
C ALA A 9 10.38 -3.40 16.43
N ASN A 10 10.10 -4.33 17.36
CA ASN A 10 10.81 -5.61 17.49
C ASN A 10 10.09 -6.74 16.73
N GLY A 11 9.04 -6.42 15.98
CA GLY A 11 8.22 -7.38 15.25
C GLY A 11 7.33 -8.24 16.14
N LYS A 12 6.99 -7.79 17.35
CA LYS A 12 6.02 -8.48 18.20
C LYS A 12 4.60 -8.05 17.83
N PRO A 13 3.65 -9.00 17.68
CA PRO A 13 2.25 -8.67 17.46
C PRO A 13 1.69 -7.75 18.55
N GLN A 14 0.96 -6.71 18.14
CA GLN A 14 0.23 -5.82 19.04
C GLN A 14 -1.28 -6.02 18.88
N TYR A 15 -2.01 -5.97 19.98
CA TYR A 15 -3.47 -6.05 20.03
C TYR A 15 -3.99 -5.69 21.44
N PRO A 16 -5.21 -5.16 21.58
CA PRO A 16 -5.81 -4.93 22.90
C PRO A 16 -5.95 -6.22 23.69
N GLN A 17 -5.85 -6.15 25.01
CA GLN A 17 -5.96 -7.32 25.87
C GLN A 17 -7.27 -8.09 25.60
N GLY A 18 -7.16 -9.40 25.43
CA GLY A 18 -8.31 -10.27 25.12
C GLY A 18 -8.75 -10.27 23.65
N HIS A 19 -8.10 -9.47 22.79
CA HIS A 19 -8.49 -9.28 21.39
C HIS A 19 -7.38 -9.62 20.38
N PRO A 20 -6.76 -10.82 20.42
CA PRO A 20 -5.68 -11.20 19.50
C PRO A 20 -6.10 -11.16 18.02
N GLU A 21 -7.39 -11.25 17.71
CA GLU A 21 -7.95 -11.10 16.36
C GLU A 21 -7.75 -9.70 15.77
N LEU A 22 -7.49 -8.70 16.61
CA LEU A 22 -7.18 -7.34 16.19
C LEU A 22 -5.68 -7.15 15.89
N SER A 23 -4.85 -8.18 15.99
CA SER A 23 -3.50 -8.11 15.42
C SER A 23 -3.54 -8.21 13.91
N PHE A 24 -2.78 -7.34 13.23
CA PHE A 24 -2.64 -7.42 11.79
C PHE A 24 -1.87 -8.67 11.36
N GLN A 25 -0.78 -9.02 12.06
CA GLN A 25 -0.05 -10.26 11.79
C GLN A 25 -0.96 -11.49 11.95
N HIS A 26 -1.69 -11.63 13.05
CA HIS A 26 -2.58 -12.79 13.23
C HIS A 26 -3.68 -12.86 12.15
N SER A 27 -4.14 -11.70 11.65
CA SER A 27 -5.08 -11.64 10.54
C SER A 27 -4.47 -12.16 9.24
N LEU A 28 -3.22 -11.78 8.94
CA LEU A 28 -2.48 -12.31 7.77
C LEU A 28 -2.22 -13.82 7.90
N GLU A 29 -1.78 -14.28 9.06
CA GLU A 29 -1.52 -15.69 9.34
C GLU A 29 -2.78 -16.55 9.20
N ARG A 30 -3.95 -16.01 9.56
CA ARG A 30 -5.24 -16.67 9.31
C ARG A 30 -5.47 -16.93 7.82
N TYR A 31 -5.20 -15.94 6.95
CA TYR A 31 -5.35 -16.12 5.50
C TYR A 31 -4.31 -17.06 4.91
N ILE A 32 -3.06 -17.01 5.39
CA ILE A 32 -2.00 -17.96 5.03
C ILE A 32 -2.46 -19.39 5.36
N LYS A 33 -2.99 -19.61 6.56
CA LYS A 33 -3.51 -20.92 6.98
C LYS A 33 -4.65 -21.38 6.08
N ILE A 34 -5.65 -20.53 5.84
CA ILE A 34 -6.80 -20.89 4.98
C ILE A 34 -6.34 -21.29 3.58
N ALA A 35 -5.38 -20.57 2.98
CA ALA A 35 -4.83 -20.91 1.67
C ALA A 35 -4.13 -22.28 1.67
N ARG A 36 -3.27 -22.53 2.66
CA ARG A 36 -2.55 -23.81 2.82
C ARG A 36 -3.50 -24.98 3.05
N ASP A 37 -4.52 -24.80 3.90
CA ASP A 37 -5.54 -25.81 4.18
C ASP A 37 -6.34 -26.19 2.91
N LYS A 38 -6.37 -25.31 1.91
CA LYS A 38 -6.98 -25.56 0.59
C LYS A 38 -5.98 -26.00 -0.49
N GLY A 39 -4.73 -26.31 -0.12
CA GLY A 39 -3.69 -26.74 -1.04
C GLY A 39 -3.12 -25.65 -1.94
N ALA A 40 -3.42 -24.37 -1.66
CA ALA A 40 -2.88 -23.24 -2.41
C ALA A 40 -1.53 -22.77 -1.84
N ILE A 41 -0.73 -22.10 -2.68
CA ILE A 41 0.52 -21.44 -2.27
C ILE A 41 0.19 -19.98 -1.93
N PRO A 42 0.23 -19.58 -0.65
CA PRO A 42 0.03 -18.18 -0.28
C PRO A 42 1.23 -17.33 -0.71
N VAL A 43 0.95 -16.14 -1.24
CA VAL A 43 1.93 -15.08 -1.53
C VAL A 43 1.42 -13.81 -0.86
N LEU A 44 2.29 -13.12 -0.12
CA LEU A 44 1.96 -11.84 0.48
C LEU A 44 2.46 -10.69 -0.41
N PHE A 45 1.69 -9.61 -0.41
CA PHE A 45 2.04 -8.36 -1.06
C PHE A 45 2.01 -7.24 -0.03
N THR A 46 3.00 -6.34 -0.06
CA THR A 46 2.82 -5.03 0.58
C THR A 46 1.77 -4.23 -0.21
N PRO A 47 1.02 -3.30 0.43
CA PRO A 47 0.12 -2.42 -0.31
C PRO A 47 0.92 -1.51 -1.26
N THR A 48 0.26 -0.98 -2.28
CA THR A 48 0.87 0.02 -3.15
C THR A 48 1.01 1.35 -2.41
N THR A 49 2.02 2.15 -2.78
CA THR A 49 2.24 3.44 -2.14
C THR A 49 1.08 4.40 -2.38
N ARG A 50 0.95 5.35 -1.44
CA ARG A 50 0.18 6.56 -1.67
C ARG A 50 1.13 7.64 -2.14
N VAL A 51 0.73 8.49 -3.08
CA VAL A 51 1.55 9.61 -3.55
C VAL A 51 1.60 10.72 -2.49
N LYS A 52 2.32 10.46 -1.40
CA LYS A 52 2.45 11.33 -0.24
C LYS A 52 3.90 11.51 0.17
N ASN A 53 4.23 12.73 0.57
CA ASN A 53 5.52 13.08 1.14
C ASN A 53 5.59 12.79 2.65
N ALA A 54 6.75 13.04 3.25
CA ALA A 54 6.99 12.78 4.68
C ALA A 54 6.09 13.59 5.64
N ALA A 55 5.56 14.73 5.17
CA ALA A 55 4.58 15.54 5.89
C ALA A 55 3.15 15.00 5.77
N GLY A 56 2.94 13.91 5.00
CA GLY A 56 1.62 13.31 4.75
C GLY A 56 0.75 14.10 3.78
N LYS A 57 1.34 15.05 3.05
CA LYS A 57 0.69 15.82 1.97
C LYS A 57 0.94 15.13 0.63
N THR A 58 0.16 15.48 -0.39
CA THR A 58 0.45 15.03 -1.76
C THR A 58 1.87 15.40 -2.13
N ALA A 59 2.63 14.46 -2.67
CA ALA A 59 4.01 14.68 -3.11
C ALA A 59 4.05 15.55 -4.39
N PHE A 60 5.26 15.97 -4.77
CA PHE A 60 5.58 16.76 -5.96
C PHE A 60 4.93 18.14 -6.04
N GLN A 61 4.33 18.65 -4.96
CA GLN A 61 3.68 19.97 -4.94
C GLN A 61 4.71 21.11 -4.96
N HIS A 62 5.94 20.83 -4.51
CA HIS A 62 7.03 21.79 -4.48
C HIS A 62 8.17 21.45 -5.45
N GLY A 63 7.92 20.56 -6.42
CA GLY A 63 8.92 20.08 -7.38
C GLY A 63 9.36 18.63 -7.14
N PRO A 64 10.25 18.08 -7.99
CA PRO A 64 10.61 16.65 -7.98
C PRO A 64 11.32 16.18 -6.70
N GLN A 65 11.88 17.09 -5.92
CA GLN A 65 12.50 16.81 -4.62
C GLN A 65 11.50 16.58 -3.48
N ASP A 66 10.22 16.94 -3.67
CA ASP A 66 9.12 16.62 -2.76
C ASP A 66 8.65 15.19 -3.01
N VAL A 67 9.50 14.23 -2.64
CA VAL A 67 9.38 12.82 -3.03
C VAL A 67 8.31 12.05 -2.26
N VAL A 68 7.81 11.00 -2.89
CA VAL A 68 6.95 10.00 -2.25
C VAL A 68 7.76 9.16 -1.27
N VAL A 69 7.18 8.92 -0.10
CA VAL A 69 7.72 8.03 0.94
C VAL A 69 6.63 7.09 1.46
N SER A 70 7.01 6.05 2.20
CA SER A 70 6.04 5.16 2.86
C SER A 70 5.12 5.97 3.80
N SER A 71 3.83 5.61 3.77
CA SER A 71 2.80 6.26 4.60
C SER A 71 1.94 5.27 5.40
N HIS A 72 2.30 3.99 5.35
CA HIS A 72 1.56 2.90 5.99
C HIS A 72 2.07 2.64 7.42
N HIS A 73 2.18 3.70 8.21
CA HIS A 73 2.58 3.65 9.61
C HIS A 73 1.56 4.36 10.50
N THR A 74 1.36 3.81 11.69
CA THR A 74 0.66 4.50 12.78
C THR A 74 1.71 5.17 13.65
N ARG A 75 1.75 6.50 13.64
CA ARG A 75 2.64 7.27 14.53
C ARG A 75 2.16 7.16 15.98
N SER A 76 3.11 7.14 16.92
CA SER A 76 2.79 7.26 18.33
C SER A 76 2.17 8.64 18.57
N ASN A 77 0.92 8.64 19.02
CA ASN A 77 0.13 9.83 19.30
C ASN A 77 -0.61 9.65 20.63
N PRO A 78 -0.85 10.74 21.39
CA PRO A 78 -1.68 10.65 22.60
C PRO A 78 -3.04 10.01 22.32
N GLY A 79 -3.40 9.02 23.15
CA GLY A 79 -4.66 8.28 23.04
C GLY A 79 -4.63 7.09 22.06
N TYR A 80 -3.54 6.87 21.33
CA TYR A 80 -3.39 5.68 20.50
C TYR A 80 -2.84 4.53 21.36
N LEU A 81 -3.49 3.37 21.33
CA LEU A 81 -3.03 2.19 22.08
C LEU A 81 -1.73 1.61 21.50
N PHE A 82 -1.57 1.69 20.18
CA PHE A 82 -0.45 1.08 19.46
C PHE A 82 0.04 1.99 18.32
N SER A 83 1.32 1.83 18.00
CA SER A 83 2.03 2.49 16.90
C SER A 83 2.95 1.49 16.25
N GLY A 84 3.15 1.59 14.94
CA GLY A 84 4.02 0.68 14.21
C GLY A 84 3.90 0.85 12.71
N ASP A 85 4.52 -0.09 12.00
CA ASP A 85 4.64 -0.08 10.55
C ASP A 85 3.95 -1.33 9.96
N TYR A 86 2.93 -1.11 9.13
CA TYR A 86 2.18 -2.19 8.49
C TYR A 86 3.00 -2.90 7.42
N ILE A 87 3.93 -2.21 6.77
CA ILE A 87 4.83 -2.75 5.76
C ILE A 87 5.81 -3.70 6.42
N ALA A 88 6.44 -3.25 7.51
CA ALA A 88 7.29 -4.11 8.33
C ALA A 88 6.53 -5.33 8.85
N THR A 89 5.28 -5.15 9.30
CA THR A 89 4.42 -6.26 9.76
C THR A 89 4.20 -7.31 8.67
N ILE A 90 3.90 -6.91 7.43
CA ILE A 90 3.71 -7.83 6.30
C ILE A 90 5.02 -8.57 5.99
N LYS A 91 6.14 -7.85 5.93
CA LYS A 91 7.48 -8.42 5.65
C LYS A 91 7.88 -9.46 6.70
N GLN A 92 7.75 -9.11 7.97
CA GLN A 92 8.02 -10.01 9.10
C GLN A 92 7.08 -11.22 9.11
N THR A 93 5.79 -11.01 8.78
CA THR A 93 4.84 -12.12 8.68
C THR A 93 5.25 -13.09 7.57
N ALA A 94 5.66 -12.54 6.42
CA ALA A 94 6.09 -13.34 5.27
C ALA A 94 7.33 -14.19 5.62
N GLU A 95 8.34 -13.57 6.22
CA GLU A 95 9.56 -14.24 6.69
C GLU A 95 9.25 -15.35 7.70
N ARG A 96 8.53 -15.03 8.78
CA ARG A 96 8.18 -15.98 9.86
C ARG A 96 7.39 -17.18 9.37
N ASN A 97 6.56 -16.97 8.36
CA ASN A 97 5.72 -18.03 7.80
C ASN A 97 6.33 -18.69 6.57
N GLN A 98 7.52 -18.26 6.12
CA GLN A 98 8.18 -18.76 4.90
C GLN A 98 7.24 -18.72 3.69
N VAL A 99 6.57 -17.57 3.49
CA VAL A 99 5.73 -17.33 2.31
C VAL A 99 6.42 -16.31 1.40
N PRO A 100 6.35 -16.47 0.07
CA PRO A 100 6.88 -15.48 -0.85
C PRO A 100 6.26 -14.10 -0.61
N LEU A 101 7.10 -13.08 -0.76
CA LEU A 101 6.73 -11.68 -0.62
C LEU A 101 6.99 -10.94 -1.93
N ILE A 102 6.03 -10.13 -2.35
CA ILE A 102 6.21 -9.13 -3.41
C ILE A 102 6.06 -7.74 -2.77
N ASP A 103 7.16 -6.98 -2.77
CA ASP A 103 7.20 -5.65 -2.16
C ASP A 103 6.69 -4.56 -3.13
N LEU A 104 5.36 -4.50 -3.30
CA LEU A 104 4.73 -3.51 -4.17
C LEU A 104 4.89 -2.07 -3.66
N GLU A 105 4.96 -1.83 -2.35
CA GLU A 105 5.10 -0.48 -1.83
C GLU A 105 6.41 0.13 -2.32
N GLN A 106 7.54 -0.56 -2.11
CA GLN A 106 8.83 -0.05 -2.52
C GLN A 106 8.87 0.18 -4.04
N ALA A 107 8.41 -0.80 -4.82
CA ALA A 107 8.40 -0.68 -6.27
C ALA A 107 7.53 0.49 -6.77
N THR A 108 6.39 0.75 -6.12
CA THR A 108 5.51 1.86 -6.49
C THR A 108 6.02 3.21 -5.98
N ILE A 109 6.77 3.26 -4.87
CA ILE A 109 7.51 4.45 -4.42
C ILE A 109 8.57 4.82 -5.47
N ASP A 110 9.39 3.85 -5.85
CA ASP A 110 10.48 4.06 -6.81
C ASP A 110 9.92 4.53 -8.16
N PHE A 111 8.84 3.88 -8.62
CA PHE A 111 8.14 4.29 -9.82
C PHE A 111 7.63 5.74 -9.73
N ALA A 112 6.89 6.09 -8.68
CA ALA A 112 6.34 7.45 -8.54
C ALA A 112 7.47 8.50 -8.51
N ASN A 113 8.57 8.21 -7.83
CA ASN A 113 9.73 9.11 -7.73
C ASN A 113 10.52 9.22 -9.04
N ALA A 114 10.48 8.21 -9.92
CA ALA A 114 10.99 8.29 -11.28
C ALA A 114 10.05 9.06 -12.24
N HIS A 115 8.78 9.21 -11.85
CA HIS A 115 7.70 9.82 -12.63
C HIS A 115 7.09 11.09 -11.97
N PRO A 116 7.89 12.06 -11.48
CA PRO A 116 7.37 13.19 -10.71
C PRO A 116 6.44 14.11 -11.53
N ASN A 117 6.59 14.12 -12.86
CA ASN A 117 5.85 14.99 -13.76
C ASN A 117 4.59 14.35 -14.36
N ASP A 118 4.50 13.01 -14.36
CA ASP A 118 3.41 12.25 -14.99
C ASP A 118 2.74 11.23 -14.04
N TRP A 119 3.04 11.25 -12.74
CA TRP A 119 2.45 10.32 -11.76
C TRP A 119 0.91 10.28 -11.80
N MET A 120 0.24 11.41 -12.09
CA MET A 120 -1.22 11.51 -12.19
C MET A 120 -1.81 10.71 -13.36
N ASP A 121 -1.01 10.26 -14.32
CA ASP A 121 -1.48 9.35 -15.35
C ASP A 121 -1.64 7.91 -14.81
N TYR A 122 -0.98 7.59 -13.69
CA TYR A 122 -0.98 6.26 -13.08
C TYR A 122 -1.90 6.17 -11.86
N TRP A 123 -1.99 7.22 -11.05
CA TRP A 123 -2.96 7.35 -9.94
C TRP A 123 -4.21 8.11 -10.34
N LEU A 124 -5.32 7.89 -9.63
CA LEU A 124 -6.64 8.40 -9.98
C LEU A 124 -6.70 9.93 -9.94
N ALA A 125 -6.70 10.52 -11.12
CA ALA A 125 -6.66 11.96 -11.36
C ALA A 125 -7.21 12.24 -12.76
N VAL A 126 -8.51 11.99 -12.95
CA VAL A 126 -9.15 12.15 -14.26
C VAL A 126 -9.28 13.63 -14.63
N ASP A 127 -9.35 13.93 -15.92
CA ASP A 127 -9.89 15.21 -16.37
C ASP A 127 -11.41 15.21 -16.13
N ALA A 128 -11.88 16.15 -15.31
CA ALA A 128 -13.29 16.28 -14.99
C ALA A 128 -14.16 16.58 -16.23
N ASN A 129 -13.57 17.13 -17.29
CA ASN A 129 -14.27 17.44 -18.54
C ASN A 129 -14.26 16.29 -19.55
N ASP A 130 -13.54 15.20 -19.28
CA ASP A 130 -13.50 14.04 -20.17
C ASP A 130 -14.90 13.41 -20.30
N PRO A 131 -15.49 13.34 -21.51
CA PRO A 131 -16.84 12.82 -21.70
C PRO A 131 -16.97 11.34 -21.37
N ARG A 132 -15.86 10.59 -21.28
CA ARG A 132 -15.86 9.17 -20.86
C ARG A 132 -16.18 9.00 -19.38
N TYR A 133 -15.94 10.02 -18.55
CA TYR A 133 -16.05 9.95 -17.09
C TYR A 133 -17.00 11.01 -16.50
N PRO A 134 -18.27 11.08 -16.93
CA PRO A 134 -19.18 12.16 -16.56
C PRO A 134 -19.45 12.26 -15.04
N TRP A 135 -19.28 11.16 -14.30
CA TRP A 135 -19.42 11.15 -12.83
C TRP A 135 -18.45 12.14 -12.15
N TYR A 136 -17.23 12.30 -12.67
CA TYR A 136 -16.18 13.13 -12.07
C TYR A 136 -16.41 14.64 -12.22
N LYS A 137 -17.36 15.09 -13.06
CA LYS A 137 -17.72 16.51 -13.21
C LYS A 137 -18.16 17.16 -11.91
N THR A 138 -18.78 16.39 -11.02
CA THR A 138 -19.33 16.88 -9.74
C THR A 138 -18.51 16.46 -8.53
N GLN A 139 -17.40 15.73 -8.73
CA GLN A 139 -16.60 15.20 -7.63
C GLN A 139 -15.51 16.15 -7.21
N LYS A 140 -15.16 16.08 -5.92
CA LYS A 140 -14.08 16.86 -5.32
C LYS A 140 -12.76 16.10 -5.23
N SER A 141 -12.73 14.81 -5.56
CA SER A 141 -11.56 13.93 -5.45
C SER A 141 -11.45 13.05 -6.68
N GLY A 142 -10.23 12.61 -6.98
CA GLY A 142 -9.92 11.76 -8.13
C GLY A 142 -9.89 12.51 -9.45
N ILE A 143 -9.80 13.85 -9.40
CA ILE A 143 -9.65 14.74 -10.56
C ILE A 143 -8.27 15.41 -10.53
N ARG A 144 -7.76 15.89 -11.67
CA ARG A 144 -6.39 16.47 -11.73
C ARG A 144 -6.09 17.57 -10.72
N THR A 145 -7.06 18.42 -10.36
CA THR A 145 -6.87 19.48 -9.36
C THR A 145 -6.91 18.98 -7.91
N HIS A 146 -7.52 17.82 -7.68
CA HIS A 146 -7.66 17.16 -6.38
C HIS A 146 -7.50 15.65 -6.57
N PRO A 147 -6.27 15.19 -6.86
CA PRO A 147 -6.03 13.81 -7.24
C PRO A 147 -6.25 12.87 -6.05
N ASP A 148 -6.74 11.68 -6.33
CA ASP A 148 -6.74 10.57 -5.39
C ASP A 148 -5.37 9.91 -5.41
N THR A 149 -4.64 10.07 -4.31
CA THR A 149 -3.27 9.57 -4.15
C THR A 149 -3.20 8.10 -3.76
N THR A 150 -4.33 7.38 -3.69
CA THR A 150 -4.42 6.01 -3.17
C THR A 150 -4.75 5.01 -4.28
N HIS A 151 -5.70 5.32 -5.16
CA HIS A 151 -6.18 4.38 -6.17
C HIS A 151 -5.52 4.60 -7.52
N PHE A 152 -5.26 3.53 -8.27
CA PHE A 152 -4.71 3.60 -9.63
C PHE A 152 -5.77 3.93 -10.69
N GLN A 153 -5.34 4.57 -11.78
CA GLN A 153 -6.05 4.55 -13.07
C GLN A 153 -5.68 3.29 -13.86
N GLN A 154 -6.34 3.09 -15.00
CA GLN A 154 -6.08 1.98 -15.90
C GLN A 154 -4.59 1.86 -16.28
N LYS A 155 -3.87 2.97 -16.50
CA LYS A 155 -2.43 2.94 -16.83
C LYS A 155 -1.58 2.42 -15.66
N GLY A 156 -1.94 2.74 -14.41
CA GLY A 156 -1.25 2.26 -13.22
C GLY A 156 -1.57 0.79 -12.89
N GLY A 157 -2.82 0.37 -13.07
CA GLY A 157 -3.30 -0.98 -12.70
C GLY A 157 -3.36 -2.02 -13.83
N GLY A 158 -3.24 -1.60 -15.09
CA GLY A 158 -3.40 -2.47 -16.27
C GLY A 158 -2.18 -3.34 -16.59
N ARG A 159 -2.29 -4.16 -17.65
CA ARG A 159 -1.15 -4.90 -18.20
C ARG A 159 -0.07 -3.92 -18.69
N GLY A 160 1.17 -4.11 -18.25
CA GLY A 160 2.27 -3.16 -18.47
C GLY A 160 2.26 -1.96 -17.51
N GLY A 161 1.28 -1.87 -16.60
CA GLY A 161 1.27 -0.93 -15.48
C GLY A 161 2.14 -1.43 -14.32
N ILE A 162 2.25 -0.60 -13.28
CA ILE A 162 3.20 -0.78 -12.18
C ILE A 162 3.01 -2.14 -11.49
N VAL A 163 1.76 -2.51 -11.20
CA VAL A 163 1.44 -3.76 -10.51
C VAL A 163 1.75 -5.00 -11.37
N ALA A 164 1.47 -4.93 -12.67
CA ALA A 164 1.75 -6.02 -13.59
C ALA A 164 3.26 -6.23 -13.79
N GLY A 165 4.02 -5.12 -13.94
CA GLY A 165 5.47 -5.16 -14.14
C GLY A 165 6.22 -5.77 -12.95
N VAL A 166 5.83 -5.41 -11.72
CA VAL A 166 6.44 -5.98 -10.52
C VAL A 166 6.20 -7.48 -10.42
N SER A 167 5.00 -7.97 -10.79
CA SER A 167 4.71 -9.40 -10.78
C SER A 167 5.45 -10.21 -11.85
N SER A 168 5.88 -9.58 -12.96
CA SER A 168 6.64 -10.27 -14.02
C SER A 168 8.15 -10.30 -13.79
N ASP A 169 8.72 -9.28 -13.13
CA ASP A 169 10.16 -9.20 -12.84
C ASP A 169 10.55 -9.89 -11.53
N THR A 170 9.58 -10.12 -10.63
CA THR A 170 9.86 -10.85 -9.39
C THR A 170 9.95 -12.35 -9.70
N THR A 171 11.18 -12.85 -9.83
CA THR A 171 11.44 -14.28 -9.58
C THR A 171 10.90 -14.54 -8.18
N ILE A 172 9.85 -15.37 -8.05
CA ILE A 172 9.34 -15.79 -6.74
C ILE A 172 10.55 -16.36 -5.98
N ALA A 173 11.10 -15.58 -5.06
CA ALA A 173 12.18 -16.02 -4.22
C ALA A 173 11.62 -17.18 -3.41
N ARG A 174 12.02 -18.40 -3.77
CA ARG A 174 11.78 -19.56 -2.93
C ARG A 174 12.59 -19.31 -1.66
N VAL A 175 11.88 -19.07 -0.57
CA VAL A 175 12.44 -19.03 0.79
C VAL A 175 13.10 -20.36 1.10
#